data_AF-A0A9X8VMD9-F1
#
_entry.id   AF-A0A9X8VMD9-F1
#
_cell.length_a   1.000
_cell.length_b   1.000
_cell.length_c   1.000
_cell.angle_alpha   90.00
_cell.angle_beta   90.00
_cell.angle_gamma   90.00
#
_symmetry.space_group_name_H-M   'P 1'
#
loop_
_entity.id
_entity.type
_entity.pdbx_description
1 polymer ?
#
loop_
_entity_poly.entity_id
_entity_poly.type
_entity_poly.pdbx_seq_one_letter_code
_entity_poly.pdbx_strand_id
1 'polypeptide(L)' 'MLLRLYQVLLYLIQPLIWLRLLLRSRKAPAYRKRWAERYGFCAGKVVPGGIMLHSVSVGETLAA' A
#
# COMPACT_ATOMS: atom_id res chain seq x y z
N MET A 1 20.84 16.37 -12.18
CA MET A 1 19.79 16.43 -13.23
C MET A 1 19.00 15.13 -13.33
N LEU A 2 19.64 13.95 -13.38
CA LEU A 2 18.97 12.64 -13.41
C LEU A 2 17.98 12.39 -12.25
N LEU A 3 18.33 12.78 -11.02
CA LEU A 3 17.49 12.53 -9.84
C LEU A 3 16.11 13.21 -9.94
N ARG A 4 16.05 14.43 -10.51
CA ARG A 4 14.79 15.16 -10.71
C ARG A 4 13.94 14.49 -11.78
N LEU A 5 14.56 14.04 -12.87
CA LEU A 5 13.86 13.31 -13.93
C LEU A 5 13.27 12.00 -13.41
N TYR A 6 14.06 11.25 -12.63
CA TYR A 6 13.64 10.02 -11.96
C TYR A 6 12.46 10.26 -11.02
N GLN A 7 12.51 11.31 -10.18
CA GLN A 7 11.40 11.67 -9.31
C GLN A 7 10.14 12.04 -10.10
N VAL A 8 10.26 12.87 -11.15
CA VAL A 8 9.12 13.26 -11.98
C VAL A 8 8.49 12.04 -12.65
N LEU A 9 9.30 11.13 -13.19
CA LEU A 9 8.80 9.87 -13.75
C LEU A 9 8.08 9.02 -12.71
N LEU A 10 8.62 8.90 -11.49
CA LEU A 10 7.93 8.19 -10.40
C LEU A 10 6.59 8.83 -10.05
N TYR A 11 6.53 10.16 -9.92
CA TYR A 11 5.28 10.87 -9.66
C TYR A 11 4.26 10.71 -10.80
N LEU A 12 4.72 10.64 -12.05
CA LEU A 12 3.84 10.44 -13.21
C LEU A 12 3.29 9.00 -13.29
N ILE A 13 4.08 8.02 -12.84
CA ILE A 13 3.68 6.60 -12.80
C ILE A 13 2.77 6.31 -11.59
N GLN A 14 2.91 7.06 -10.50
CA GLN A 14 2.10 6.94 -9.28
C GLN A 14 0.57 6.88 -9.54
N PRO A 15 -0.07 7.79 -10.29
CA PRO A 15 -1.51 7.72 -10.57
C PRO A 15 -1.91 6.51 -11.42
N LEU A 16 -1.03 6.01 -12.29
CA LEU A 16 -1.25 4.80 -13.07
C LEU A 16 -1.34 3.57 -12.16
N ILE A 17 -0.48 3.50 -11.14
CA ILE A 17 -0.52 2.45 -10.12
C ILE A 17 -1.84 2.52 -9.33
N TRP A 18 -2.29 3.72 -8.96
CA TRP A 18 -3.57 3.93 -8.28
C TRP A 18 -4.75 3.45 -9.12
N LEU A 19 -4.77 3.79 -10.41
CA LEU A 19 -5.83 3.37 -11.32
C LEU A 19 -5.87 1.85 -11.48
N ARG A 20 -4.70 1.21 -11.63
CA ARG A 20 -4.58 -0.25 -11.73
C ARG A 20 -5.06 -0.93 -10.44
N LEU A 21 -4.68 -0.39 -9.28
CA LEU A 21 -5.16 -0.87 -7.99
C LEU A 21 -6.67 -0.65 -7.84
N LEU A 22 -7.24 0.49 -8.29
CA LEU A 22 -8.68 0.78 -8.23
C LEU A 22 -9.46 -0.27 -9.02
N LEU A 23 -9.02 -0.56 -10.24
CA LEU A 23 -9.61 -1.60 -11.10
C LEU A 23 -9.57 -2.97 -10.43
N ARG A 24 -8.44 -3.33 -9.79
CA ARG A 24 -8.32 -4.59 -9.03
C ARG A 24 -9.20 -4.59 -7.77
N SER A 25 -9.36 -3.44 -7.11
CA SER A 25 -10.17 -3.28 -5.90
C SER A 25 -11.68 -3.36 -6.18
N ARG A 26 -12.12 -3.21 -7.44
CA ARG A 26 -13.51 -3.52 -7.83
C ARG A 26 -13.85 -5.01 -7.70
N LYS A 27 -12.87 -5.89 -7.93
CA LYS A 27 -13.05 -7.35 -7.77
C LYS A 27 -12.88 -7.80 -6.32
N ALA A 28 -12.08 -7.08 -5.53
CA ALA A 28 -11.85 -7.36 -4.11
C ALA A 28 -12.02 -6.08 -3.28
N PRO A 29 -13.24 -5.74 -2.81
CA PRO A 29 -13.49 -4.49 -2.09
C PRO A 29 -12.68 -4.37 -0.78
N ALA A 30 -12.26 -5.50 -0.19
CA ALA A 30 -11.32 -5.54 0.93
C ALA A 30 -9.96 -4.90 0.61
N TYR A 31 -9.51 -4.93 -0.65
CA TYR A 31 -8.26 -4.27 -1.06
C TYR A 31 -8.34 -2.75 -0.89
N ARG A 32 -9.48 -2.12 -1.17
CA ARG A 32 -9.64 -0.65 -1.06
C ARG A 32 -9.50 -0.17 0.39
N LYS A 33 -10.00 -0.95 1.35
CA LYS A 33 -9.96 -0.59 2.78
C LYS A 33 -8.54 -0.55 3.35
N ARG A 34 -7.58 -1.24 2.71
CA ARG A 34 -6.18 -1.36 3.17
C ARG A 34 -5.22 -0.45 2.40
N TRP A 35 -5.72 0.45 1.55
CA TRP A 35 -4.86 1.37 0.80
C TRP A 35 -4.13 2.36 1.70
N ALA A 36 -4.86 2.93 2.65
CA ALA A 36 -4.28 3.80 3.67
C ALA A 36 -3.12 3.07 4.39
N GLU A 37 -3.33 1.81 4.79
CA GLU A 37 -2.29 1.00 5.43
C GLU A 37 -1.05 0.78 4.56
N ARG A 38 -1.23 0.57 3.24
CA ARG A 38 -0.11 0.41 2.29
C ARG A 38 0.72 1.69 2.12
N TYR A 39 0.07 2.85 2.24
CA TYR A 39 0.73 4.14 2.22
C TYR A 39 1.26 4.56 3.61
N GLY A 40 1.22 3.67 4.61
CA GLY A 40 1.67 3.94 5.96
C GLY A 40 0.68 4.73 6.81
N PHE A 41 -0.52 5.05 6.28
CA PHE A 41 -1.61 5.66 7.04
C PHE A 41 -2.32 4.58 7.87
N CYS A 42 -1.74 4.28 9.02
CA CYS A 42 -2.29 3.40 10.04
C CYS A 42 -2.81 4.20 11.25
N ALA A 43 -3.65 5.20 11.01
CA ALA A 43 -4.23 6.02 12.09
C ALA A 43 -5.10 5.15 13.02
N GLY A 44 -4.76 5.11 14.31
CA GLY A 44 -5.53 4.40 15.34
C GLY A 44 -5.43 2.87 15.31
N LYS A 45 -4.62 2.28 14.41
CA LYS A 45 -4.42 0.82 14.33
C LYS A 45 -3.20 0.31 15.09
N VAL A 46 -2.27 1.20 15.40
CA VAL A 46 -1.04 0.88 16.13
C VAL A 46 -1.24 1.26 17.59
N VAL A 47 -1.34 0.26 18.44
CA VAL A 47 -1.44 0.45 19.90
C VAL A 47 -0.01 0.56 20.46
N PRO A 48 0.28 1.52 21.34
CA PRO A 48 1.57 1.56 22.04
C PRO A 48 1.79 0.26 22.82
N GLY A 49 2.95 -0.39 22.62
CA GLY A 49 3.25 -1.73 23.18
C GLY A 49 2.77 -2.92 22.33
N GLY A 50 2.25 -2.68 21.12
CA GLY A 50 1.85 -3.74 20.19
C GLY A 50 3.03 -4.53 19.63
N ILE A 51 2.77 -5.77 19.21
CA ILE A 51 3.75 -6.63 18.54
C ILE A 51 3.79 -6.29 17.05
N MET A 52 4.96 -5.89 16.55
CA MET A 52 5.17 -5.65 15.13
C MET A 52 5.63 -6.94 14.45
N LEU A 53 4.73 -7.59 13.72
CA LEU A 53 5.08 -8.71 12.85
C LEU A 53 5.49 -8.20 11.47
N HIS A 54 6.73 -8.51 11.08
CA HIS A 54 7.19 -8.31 9.71
C HIS A 54 7.04 -9.62 8.93
N SER A 55 6.10 -9.65 7.98
CA SER A 55 5.90 -10.80 7.08
C SER A 55 6.49 -10.49 5.70
N VAL A 56 7.18 -11.46 5.10
CA VAL A 56 7.61 -11.39 3.69
C VAL A 56 6.40 -11.38 2.74
N SER A 57 5.30 -12.04 3.12
CA SER A 57 4.03 -12.06 2.41
C SER A 57 2.85 -11.91 3.36
N VAL A 58 2.21 -10.73 3.34
CA VAL A 58 1.02 -10.44 4.16
C VAL A 58 -0.14 -11.39 3.83
N GLY A 59 -0.22 -11.87 2.59
CA GLY A 59 -1.30 -12.76 2.14
C GLY A 59 -1.22 -14.15 2.75
N GLU A 60 0.00 -14.69 2.87
CA GLU A 60 0.22 -16.01 3.47
C GLU A 60 0.05 -15.96 4.99
N THR A 61 0.53 -14.90 5.64
CA THR A 61 0.39 -14.73 7.11
C THR A 61 -1.05 -14.45 7.57
N LEU A 62 -1.92 -13.93 6.71
CA LEU A 62 -3.35 -13.75 7.03
C LEU A 62 -4.20 -14.99 6.75
N ALA A 63 -3.68 -15.94 5.97
CA ALA A 63 -4.38 -17.16 5.59
C ALA A 63 -4.06 -18.36 6.51
N ALA A 64 -2.92 -18.31 7.21
CA ALA A 64 -2.55 -19.23 8.28
C ALA A 64 -3.28 -18.88 9.58
#